data_AF-A0A953U853-F1
#
_entry.id   AF-A0A953U853-F1
#
_cell.length_a   1.000
_cell.length_b   1.000
_cell.length_c   1.000
_cell.angle_alpha   90.00
_cell.angle_beta   90.00
_cell.angle_gamma   90.00
#
_symmetry.space_group_name_H-M   'P 1'
#
loop_
_entity.id
_entity.type
_entity.pdbx_description
1 polymer ?
#
loop_
_entity_poly.entity_id
_entity_poly.type
_entity_poly.pdbx_seq_one_letter_code
_entity_poly.pdbx_strand_id
1 'polypeptide(L)'
;MRRIAVVLLPALAFAAGPLDTSRLEAIHAQRVEWMKKRVVYPPQGVYRDLRAVPLGDTPVSSAILKAAKSAEVQVLLRPSAAASELRDGIVIVKAKSDLPVITGTDVSRFGDAKEDKAIQEKFKAYPDETLGLAGKISGAPPEVVFRHASTHILALSPTPGAVEASMEQGRAYAAADWLCDPAGFSFVAENNFGAYDIGDTVPMMGGTNLVVNLPVAADISLIRDNTVVAHKVDSRLVHPVTEMGSYRAVVVLKIDGGDAPWIMTNPIQIGKPNFTMPMTRMSPDVEVKKDIAYVDDGLAKHKLDLYLPKGAKNFPVMVFFHGGSWKTGDRSQYPPFGNRFAKAGMGVVVPSYRLMPQNPHPAQIEDAAAAFAWVYKNIAQFGGDVSRIYIAGHSAGGHLAALLALDPEWLKKYDISPGAIRGVASMSGVYEVDDLGPFKDKKASPMEYIHPRMPPFLISYCQWDYVGLPKQARDFNMALKKEFGDVKLLYVAGESHISEIIATLKDDDPLARALIEFIR
;
A
#
# COMPACT_ATOMS: atom_id res chain seq x y z
N MET A 1 18.23 -20.62 -14.93
CA MET A 1 17.04 -20.92 -15.76
C MET A 1 15.93 -21.43 -14.85
N ARG A 2 15.05 -20.55 -14.36
CA ARG A 2 13.84 -20.98 -13.63
C ARG A 2 12.80 -21.36 -14.67
N ARG A 3 12.58 -22.66 -14.86
CA ARG A 3 11.45 -23.18 -15.65
C ARG A 3 10.17 -22.73 -14.93
N ILE A 4 9.41 -21.83 -15.54
CA ILE A 4 8.06 -21.49 -15.11
C ILE A 4 7.23 -22.74 -15.40
N ALA A 5 6.76 -23.42 -14.35
CA ALA A 5 5.80 -24.49 -14.50
C ALA A 5 4.46 -23.86 -14.90
N VAL A 6 4.12 -23.92 -16.19
CA VAL A 6 2.75 -23.75 -16.65
C VAL A 6 2.00 -25.00 -16.22
N VAL A 7 1.28 -24.90 -15.11
CA VAL A 7 0.40 -25.99 -14.68
C VAL A 7 -0.90 -25.84 -15.45
N LEU A 8 -1.10 -26.70 -16.44
CA LEU A 8 -2.42 -27.08 -16.91
C LEU A 8 -3.18 -27.60 -15.68
N LEU A 9 -4.10 -26.80 -15.14
CA LEU A 9 -5.15 -27.31 -14.26
C LEU A 9 -5.82 -28.49 -15.00
N PRO A 10 -6.20 -29.59 -14.32
CA PRO A 10 -7.13 -30.53 -14.92
C PRO A 10 -8.33 -29.71 -15.36
N ALA A 11 -8.67 -29.79 -16.65
CA ALA A 11 -9.66 -28.94 -17.27
C ALA A 11 -10.89 -28.80 -16.37
N LEU A 12 -11.04 -27.66 -15.71
CA LEU A 12 -12.34 -27.20 -15.25
C LEU A 12 -13.11 -26.99 -16.56
N ALA A 13 -13.88 -27.99 -16.95
CA ALA A 13 -14.74 -27.92 -18.11
C ALA A 13 -15.83 -26.88 -17.80
N PHE A 14 -15.53 -25.62 -18.09
CA PHE A 14 -16.51 -24.54 -17.99
C PHE A 14 -17.53 -24.76 -19.10
N ALA A 15 -18.74 -25.16 -18.72
CA ALA A 15 -19.86 -25.33 -19.63
C ALA A 15 -20.39 -23.94 -20.06
N ALA A 16 -19.63 -23.22 -20.86
CA ALA A 16 -20.14 -22.04 -21.55
C ALA A 16 -20.85 -22.50 -22.83
N GLY A 17 -22.17 -22.41 -22.88
CA GLY A 17 -22.93 -22.55 -24.13
C GLY A 17 -22.54 -21.47 -25.17
N PRO A 18 -23.17 -21.43 -26.36
CA PRO A 18 -22.99 -20.34 -27.31
C PRO A 18 -23.33 -18.97 -26.69
N LEU A 19 -22.64 -17.90 -27.11
CA LEU A 19 -23.02 -16.52 -26.83
C LEU A 19 -24.03 -16.07 -27.90
N ASP A 20 -25.32 -16.32 -27.67
CA ASP A 20 -26.38 -15.76 -28.51
C ASP A 20 -26.79 -14.34 -28.04
N THR A 21 -27.62 -13.67 -28.83
CA THR A 21 -28.07 -12.30 -28.54
C THR A 21 -28.85 -12.19 -27.23
N SER A 22 -29.61 -13.22 -26.85
CA SER A 22 -30.41 -13.22 -25.62
C SER A 22 -29.50 -13.35 -24.40
N ARG A 23 -28.48 -14.18 -24.50
CA ARG A 23 -27.46 -14.36 -23.46
C ARG A 23 -26.59 -13.12 -23.29
N LEU A 24 -26.27 -12.41 -24.37
CA LEU A 24 -25.57 -11.12 -24.30
C LEU A 24 -26.41 -10.03 -23.62
N GLU A 25 -27.72 -10.00 -23.85
CA GLU A 25 -28.63 -9.10 -23.14
C GLU A 25 -28.72 -9.43 -21.65
N ALA A 26 -28.75 -10.73 -21.30
CA ALA A 26 -28.69 -11.17 -19.91
C ALA A 26 -27.38 -10.76 -19.23
N ILE A 27 -26.23 -10.96 -19.90
CA ILE A 27 -24.91 -10.49 -19.42
C ILE A 27 -24.91 -8.98 -19.20
N HIS A 28 -25.40 -8.22 -20.17
CA HIS A 28 -25.44 -6.76 -20.09
C HIS A 28 -26.34 -6.28 -18.94
N ALA A 29 -27.55 -6.83 -18.81
CA ALA A 29 -28.47 -6.49 -17.73
C ALA A 29 -27.86 -6.79 -16.34
N GLN A 30 -27.21 -7.94 -16.21
CA GLN A 30 -26.52 -8.35 -14.99
C GLN A 30 -25.32 -7.44 -14.68
N ARG A 31 -24.55 -7.05 -15.71
CA ARG A 31 -23.46 -6.07 -15.56
C ARG A 31 -23.96 -4.70 -15.09
N VAL A 32 -25.06 -4.21 -15.65
CA VAL A 32 -25.69 -2.96 -15.19
C VAL A 32 -26.12 -3.07 -13.73
N GLU A 33 -26.65 -4.21 -13.31
CA GLU A 33 -27.00 -4.46 -11.92
C GLU A 33 -25.76 -4.49 -11.00
N TRP A 34 -24.67 -5.12 -11.43
CA TRP A 34 -23.40 -5.13 -10.72
C TRP A 34 -22.79 -3.74 -10.59
N MET A 35 -22.82 -2.93 -11.64
CA MET A 35 -22.34 -1.55 -11.58
C MET A 35 -23.11 -0.70 -10.56
N LYS A 36 -24.41 -0.96 -10.35
CA LYS A 36 -25.22 -0.30 -9.31
C LYS A 36 -24.89 -0.77 -7.90
N LYS A 37 -24.49 -2.03 -7.74
CA LYS A 37 -24.18 -2.67 -6.45
C LYS A 37 -22.69 -2.61 -6.10
N ARG A 38 -21.86 -2.06 -6.99
CA ARG A 38 -20.42 -2.03 -6.87
C ARG A 38 -19.99 -1.26 -5.63
N VAL A 39 -19.16 -1.90 -4.82
CA VAL A 39 -18.44 -1.22 -3.74
C VAL A 39 -17.13 -0.70 -4.32
N VAL A 40 -16.94 0.62 -4.29
CA VAL A 40 -15.67 1.23 -4.65
C VAL A 40 -14.78 1.24 -3.42
N TYR A 41 -13.82 0.32 -3.38
CA TYR A 41 -12.73 0.41 -2.42
C TYR A 41 -11.74 1.47 -2.91
N PRO A 42 -11.26 2.39 -2.04
CA PRO A 42 -10.23 3.33 -2.44
C PRO A 42 -8.97 2.55 -2.86
N PRO A 43 -8.16 3.07 -3.80
CA PRO A 43 -6.92 2.42 -4.21
C PRO A 43 -6.07 2.14 -2.97
N GLN A 44 -5.88 0.86 -2.66
CA GLN A 44 -5.16 0.43 -1.47
C GLN A 44 -3.68 0.27 -1.79
N GLY A 45 -2.81 0.77 -0.91
CA GLY A 45 -1.36 0.59 -1.01
C GLY A 45 -0.63 1.63 -1.86
N VAL A 46 0.51 1.20 -2.43
CA VAL A 46 1.46 2.05 -3.16
C VAL A 46 1.38 1.90 -4.68
N TYR A 47 0.75 0.83 -5.17
CA TYR A 47 0.70 0.54 -6.60
C TYR A 47 -0.49 1.18 -7.26
N ARG A 48 -0.27 1.61 -8.50
CA ARG A 48 -1.32 1.94 -9.46
C ARG A 48 -1.66 0.67 -10.23
N ASP A 49 -2.95 0.45 -10.43
CA ASP A 49 -3.44 -0.61 -11.31
C ASP A 49 -3.48 -0.07 -12.74
N LEU A 50 -2.59 -0.61 -13.58
CA LEU A 50 -2.46 -0.24 -14.98
C LEU A 50 -2.96 -1.37 -15.87
N ARG A 51 -3.85 -1.05 -16.80
CA ARG A 51 -4.38 -2.05 -17.75
C ARG A 51 -3.52 -2.12 -18.99
N ALA A 52 -3.16 -3.34 -19.35
CA ALA A 52 -2.35 -3.67 -20.50
C ALA A 52 -3.14 -4.53 -21.49
N VAL A 53 -3.16 -4.09 -22.76
CA VAL A 53 -3.81 -4.81 -23.86
C VAL A 53 -2.76 -5.17 -24.93
N PRO A 54 -2.76 -6.40 -25.47
CA PRO A 54 -1.87 -6.76 -26.56
C PRO A 54 -2.19 -5.99 -27.82
N LEU A 55 -1.20 -5.30 -28.37
CA LEU A 55 -1.22 -4.78 -29.73
C LEU A 55 -0.56 -5.81 -30.64
N GLY A 56 -1.18 -6.16 -31.76
CA GLY A 56 -0.46 -6.88 -32.83
C GLY A 56 0.65 -6.00 -33.44
N ASP A 57 1.03 -6.27 -34.69
CA ASP A 57 2.01 -5.43 -35.41
C ASP A 57 1.47 -4.04 -35.82
N THR A 58 0.27 -3.69 -35.36
CA THR A 58 -0.41 -2.46 -35.74
C THR A 58 0.13 -1.25 -34.96
N PRO A 59 0.51 -0.16 -35.64
CA PRO A 59 0.93 1.08 -34.97
C PRO A 59 -0.18 1.66 -34.08
N VAL A 60 0.20 2.22 -32.93
CA VAL A 60 -0.73 2.93 -32.04
C VAL A 60 -1.12 4.27 -32.66
N SER A 61 -2.42 4.54 -32.80
CA SER A 61 -2.89 5.82 -33.34
C SER A 61 -2.75 6.96 -32.32
N SER A 62 -2.58 8.20 -32.81
CA SER A 62 -2.52 9.42 -31.98
C SER A 62 -3.80 9.68 -31.17
N ALA A 63 -4.95 9.16 -31.62
CA ALA A 63 -6.21 9.24 -30.88
C ALA A 63 -6.20 8.34 -29.64
N ILE A 64 -5.64 7.12 -29.74
CA ILE A 64 -5.48 6.20 -28.59
C ILE A 64 -4.50 6.79 -27.58
N LEU A 65 -3.39 7.38 -28.05
CA LEU A 65 -2.42 8.11 -27.21
C LEU A 65 -3.08 9.25 -26.41
N LYS A 66 -3.92 10.04 -27.08
CA LYS A 66 -4.64 11.15 -26.44
C LYS A 66 -5.68 10.68 -25.41
N ALA A 67 -6.44 9.62 -25.73
CA ALA A 67 -7.44 9.06 -24.81
C ALA A 67 -6.81 8.44 -23.56
N ALA A 68 -5.73 7.67 -23.71
CA ALA A 68 -5.01 7.08 -22.59
C ALA A 68 -4.39 8.14 -21.66
N LYS A 69 -3.86 9.23 -22.23
CA LYS A 69 -3.31 10.36 -21.47
C LYS A 69 -4.39 11.07 -20.65
N SER A 70 -5.59 11.24 -21.20
CA SER A 70 -6.73 11.83 -20.49
C SER A 70 -7.31 10.93 -19.39
N ALA A 71 -7.08 9.62 -19.46
CA ALA A 71 -7.57 8.64 -18.50
C ALA A 71 -6.54 8.26 -17.40
N GLU A 72 -5.40 8.97 -17.34
CA GLU A 72 -4.30 8.68 -16.41
C GLU A 72 -3.81 7.21 -16.43
N VAL A 73 -3.68 6.69 -17.67
CA VAL A 73 -2.82 5.59 -18.17
C VAL A 73 -3.56 4.34 -18.71
N GLN A 74 -3.22 3.99 -19.96
CA GLN A 74 -3.39 2.66 -20.57
C GLN A 74 -2.01 2.18 -21.03
N VAL A 75 -1.62 0.96 -20.66
CA VAL A 75 -0.36 0.30 -21.07
C VAL A 75 -0.62 -0.46 -22.37
N LEU A 76 0.30 -0.36 -23.32
CA LEU A 76 0.17 -0.99 -24.62
C LEU A 76 1.32 -1.99 -24.83
N LEU A 77 1.02 -3.29 -24.87
CA LEU A 77 2.06 -4.32 -25.03
C LEU A 77 2.32 -4.55 -26.51
N ARG A 78 3.59 -4.44 -26.96
CA ARG A 78 3.97 -4.70 -28.36
C ARG A 78 4.84 -5.96 -28.46
N PRO A 79 4.64 -6.83 -29.48
CA PRO A 79 5.41 -8.06 -29.67
C PRO A 79 6.84 -7.85 -30.21
N SER A 80 7.21 -6.66 -30.72
CA SER A 80 8.47 -6.45 -31.45
C SER A 80 9.69 -6.13 -30.56
N ALA A 81 10.90 -6.38 -31.09
CA ALA A 81 12.21 -6.30 -30.42
C ALA A 81 12.74 -4.87 -30.07
N ALA A 82 11.95 -3.81 -30.24
CA ALA A 82 12.37 -2.45 -29.89
C ALA A 82 12.37 -2.23 -28.37
N ALA A 83 13.25 -1.34 -27.88
CA ALA A 83 13.35 -0.99 -26.47
C ALA A 83 12.03 -0.44 -25.92
N SER A 84 11.72 -0.74 -24.65
CA SER A 84 10.56 -0.18 -23.96
C SER A 84 10.64 1.34 -23.95
N GLU A 85 9.57 2.00 -24.37
CA GLU A 85 9.55 3.45 -24.51
C GLU A 85 8.26 4.04 -23.92
N LEU A 86 8.40 5.19 -23.26
CA LEU A 86 7.29 6.05 -22.89
C LEU A 86 7.07 7.03 -24.04
N ARG A 87 5.91 6.95 -24.72
CA ARG A 87 5.50 7.96 -25.71
C ARG A 87 4.15 8.52 -25.33
N ASP A 88 4.09 9.84 -25.16
CA ASP A 88 2.85 10.60 -24.89
C ASP A 88 1.99 10.12 -23.71
N GLY A 89 2.60 9.56 -22.66
CA GLY A 89 1.89 9.07 -21.47
C GLY A 89 1.38 7.62 -21.57
N ILE A 90 1.71 6.94 -22.68
CA ILE A 90 1.51 5.51 -22.84
C ILE A 90 2.83 4.77 -22.62
N VAL A 91 2.78 3.73 -21.79
CA VAL A 91 3.91 2.81 -21.60
C VAL A 91 3.80 1.70 -22.64
N ILE A 92 4.79 1.61 -23.52
CA ILE A 92 4.92 0.49 -24.47
C ILE A 92 5.93 -0.48 -23.92
N VAL A 93 5.47 -1.64 -23.46
CA VAL A 93 6.35 -2.68 -22.90
C VAL A 93 6.47 -3.82 -23.90
N LYS A 94 7.69 -4.32 -24.07
CA LYS A 94 7.94 -5.56 -24.81
C LYS A 94 7.19 -6.70 -24.13
N ALA A 95 6.24 -7.31 -24.84
CA ALA A 95 5.70 -8.59 -24.39
C ALA A 95 6.83 -9.64 -24.45
N LYS A 96 7.28 -10.16 -23.30
CA LYS A 96 8.02 -11.43 -23.31
C LYS A 96 7.00 -12.51 -23.71
N SER A 97 7.41 -13.43 -24.59
CA SER A 97 6.63 -14.62 -24.99
C SER A 97 6.15 -15.47 -23.81
N ASP A 98 6.71 -15.23 -22.63
CA ASP A 98 6.58 -16.02 -21.41
C ASP A 98 5.62 -15.36 -20.40
N LEU A 99 5.02 -14.20 -20.75
CA LEU A 99 3.90 -13.67 -19.99
C LEU A 99 2.74 -14.66 -20.08
N PRO A 100 2.09 -15.02 -18.96
CA PRO A 100 1.07 -16.05 -18.96
C PRO A 100 -0.13 -15.58 -19.79
N VAL A 101 -0.20 -15.99 -21.05
CA VAL A 101 -1.46 -16.11 -21.77
C VAL A 101 -2.14 -17.33 -21.19
N ILE A 102 -3.11 -17.09 -20.33
CA ILE A 102 -3.93 -18.16 -19.76
C ILE A 102 -4.88 -18.61 -20.87
N THR A 103 -4.47 -19.62 -21.64
CA THR A 103 -5.35 -20.29 -22.60
C THR A 103 -6.14 -21.37 -21.88
N GLY A 104 -7.46 -21.30 -21.90
CA GLY A 104 -8.29 -22.30 -21.25
C GLY A 104 -9.73 -22.32 -21.74
N THR A 105 -9.98 -22.77 -22.98
CA THR A 105 -11.05 -23.71 -23.38
C THR A 105 -11.06 -23.86 -24.92
N ASP A 106 -11.11 -25.10 -25.40
CA ASP A 106 -11.34 -25.46 -26.79
C ASP A 106 -12.79 -25.11 -27.17
N VAL A 107 -12.97 -24.17 -28.10
CA VAL A 107 -14.26 -23.69 -28.61
C VAL A 107 -14.46 -24.04 -30.09
N SER A 108 -13.96 -25.20 -30.53
CA SER A 108 -14.11 -25.72 -31.90
C SER A 108 -15.56 -26.00 -32.37
N ARG A 109 -16.58 -25.38 -31.79
CA ARG A 109 -18.00 -25.56 -32.16
C ARG A 109 -18.87 -24.30 -32.02
N PHE A 110 -18.69 -23.24 -32.82
CA PHE A 110 -19.71 -22.16 -32.89
C PHE A 110 -19.86 -21.48 -34.27
N GLY A 111 -21.12 -21.46 -34.74
CA GLY A 111 -21.87 -20.30 -35.29
C GLY A 111 -21.59 -19.75 -36.70
N ASP A 112 -22.65 -19.54 -37.50
CA ASP A 112 -22.61 -18.92 -38.85
C ASP A 112 -22.56 -17.38 -38.78
N ALA A 113 -21.96 -16.74 -39.79
CA ALA A 113 -21.57 -15.33 -39.90
C ALA A 113 -22.69 -14.28 -39.73
N LYS A 114 -23.96 -14.70 -39.65
CA LYS A 114 -25.12 -13.83 -39.41
C LYS A 114 -25.27 -13.42 -37.95
N GLU A 115 -24.93 -14.30 -37.01
CA GLU A 115 -25.03 -14.01 -35.57
C GLU A 115 -23.97 -12.99 -35.13
N ASP A 116 -22.75 -13.09 -35.65
CA ASP A 116 -21.65 -12.16 -35.38
C ASP A 116 -22.00 -10.70 -35.70
N LYS A 117 -22.75 -10.47 -36.79
CA LYS A 117 -23.10 -9.11 -37.23
C LYS A 117 -24.15 -8.46 -36.31
N ALA A 118 -25.10 -9.24 -35.79
CA ALA A 118 -26.11 -8.75 -34.85
C ALA A 118 -25.50 -8.39 -33.48
N ILE A 119 -24.51 -9.17 -33.04
CA ILE A 119 -23.74 -8.91 -31.81
C ILE A 119 -22.94 -7.61 -31.95
N GLN A 120 -22.24 -7.42 -33.06
CA GLN A 120 -21.45 -6.21 -33.36
C GLN A 120 -22.29 -4.93 -33.44
N GLU A 121 -23.49 -4.99 -34.03
CA GLU A 121 -24.38 -3.83 -34.15
C GLU A 121 -24.97 -3.41 -32.80
N LYS A 122 -25.24 -4.34 -31.88
CA LYS A 122 -25.69 -4.02 -30.52
C LYS A 122 -24.59 -3.43 -29.65
N PHE A 123 -23.34 -3.89 -29.77
CA PHE A 123 -22.20 -3.29 -29.05
C PHE A 123 -21.97 -1.81 -29.44
N LYS A 124 -22.28 -1.42 -30.68
CA LYS A 124 -22.22 -0.01 -31.12
C LYS A 124 -23.29 0.89 -30.49
N ALA A 125 -24.35 0.34 -29.91
CA ALA A 125 -25.42 1.10 -29.26
C ALA A 125 -25.05 1.59 -27.84
N TYR A 126 -23.90 1.16 -27.31
CA TYR A 126 -23.38 1.54 -25.98
C TYR A 126 -22.04 2.29 -26.13
N PRO A 127 -22.07 3.63 -26.27
CA PRO A 127 -20.90 4.42 -26.70
C PRO A 127 -19.72 4.38 -25.73
N ASP A 128 -19.95 4.13 -24.44
CA ASP A 128 -18.91 4.07 -23.40
C ASP A 128 -17.96 2.85 -23.54
N GLU A 129 -18.26 1.92 -24.46
CA GLU A 129 -17.51 0.67 -24.67
C GLU A 129 -16.72 0.63 -25.99
N THR A 130 -16.70 1.73 -26.74
CA THR A 130 -16.16 1.76 -28.13
C THR A 130 -14.82 2.47 -28.30
N LEU A 131 -13.94 2.45 -27.30
CA LEU A 131 -12.53 2.78 -27.52
C LEU A 131 -11.76 1.53 -27.95
N GLY A 132 -11.86 1.17 -29.24
CA GLY A 132 -10.96 0.14 -29.80
C GLY A 132 -11.29 -0.48 -31.15
N LEU A 133 -12.40 -0.16 -31.83
CA LEU A 133 -12.76 -0.83 -33.09
C LEU A 133 -13.03 0.16 -34.23
N ALA A 134 -11.94 0.68 -34.80
CA ALA A 134 -11.94 1.29 -36.12
C ALA A 134 -10.94 0.55 -37.03
N GLY A 135 -11.40 -0.53 -37.63
CA GLY A 135 -10.65 -1.29 -38.63
C GLY A 135 -11.43 -2.53 -39.05
N LYS A 136 -11.75 -2.63 -40.34
CA LYS A 136 -12.59 -3.68 -40.95
C LYS A 136 -12.17 -5.09 -40.50
N ILE A 137 -13.09 -5.82 -39.84
CA ILE A 137 -12.94 -7.26 -39.59
C ILE A 137 -13.99 -7.97 -40.45
N SER A 138 -13.55 -8.53 -41.57
CA SER A 138 -14.28 -9.56 -42.29
C SER A 138 -13.41 -10.82 -42.29
N GLY A 139 -13.86 -11.86 -41.57
CA GLY A 139 -13.32 -13.23 -41.64
C GLY A 139 -12.21 -13.59 -40.65
N ALA A 140 -12.48 -13.60 -39.34
CA ALA A 140 -11.57 -14.19 -38.35
C ALA A 140 -12.22 -15.38 -37.58
N PRO A 141 -11.50 -16.49 -37.29
CA PRO A 141 -12.03 -17.70 -36.63
C PRO A 141 -12.25 -17.52 -35.11
N PRO A 142 -12.73 -18.56 -34.36
CA PRO A 142 -13.27 -18.47 -32.99
C PRO A 142 -12.20 -18.23 -31.91
N GLU A 143 -11.59 -17.06 -31.94
CA GLU A 143 -10.64 -16.51 -30.96
C GLU A 143 -11.27 -15.37 -30.12
N VAL A 144 -12.55 -15.08 -30.33
CA VAL A 144 -13.20 -13.84 -29.88
C VAL A 144 -13.50 -13.82 -28.37
N VAL A 145 -13.61 -14.98 -27.71
CA VAL A 145 -13.96 -15.05 -26.27
C VAL A 145 -12.78 -14.66 -25.36
N PHE A 146 -11.53 -14.78 -25.82
CA PHE A 146 -10.32 -14.37 -25.06
C PHE A 146 -9.72 -13.02 -25.51
N ARG A 147 -10.28 -12.35 -26.52
CA ARG A 147 -9.84 -10.99 -26.93
C ARG A 147 -10.23 -9.88 -25.94
N HIS A 148 -11.03 -10.20 -24.93
CA HIS A 148 -11.60 -9.19 -24.03
C HIS A 148 -11.06 -9.25 -22.59
N ALA A 149 -9.99 -10.03 -22.32
CA ALA A 149 -9.31 -9.98 -21.03
C ALA A 149 -8.18 -8.94 -21.05
N SER A 150 -8.11 -8.12 -19.99
CA SER A 150 -7.01 -7.17 -19.74
C SER A 150 -6.00 -7.83 -18.81
N THR A 151 -4.71 -7.57 -19.03
CA THR A 151 -3.69 -7.81 -18.00
C THR A 151 -3.55 -6.56 -17.16
N HIS A 152 -3.82 -6.67 -15.87
CA HIS A 152 -3.64 -5.61 -14.89
C HIS A 152 -2.25 -5.72 -14.27
N ILE A 153 -1.51 -4.61 -14.27
CA ILE A 153 -0.14 -4.52 -13.76
C ILE A 153 -0.14 -3.58 -12.56
N LEU A 154 0.34 -4.08 -11.42
CA LEU A 154 0.46 -3.29 -10.19
C LEU A 154 1.82 -2.59 -10.17
N ALA A 155 1.86 -1.33 -10.62
CA ALA A 155 3.11 -0.56 -10.78
C ALA A 155 3.17 0.67 -9.85
N LEU A 156 4.33 0.92 -9.23
CA LEU A 156 4.51 2.07 -8.32
C LEU A 156 4.30 3.42 -9.00
N SER A 157 4.62 3.48 -10.30
CA SER A 157 4.44 4.63 -11.15
C SER A 157 4.19 4.18 -12.58
N PRO A 158 3.60 5.01 -13.44
CA PRO A 158 3.43 4.68 -14.85
C PRO A 158 4.70 4.87 -15.68
N THR A 159 5.89 4.75 -15.07
CA THR A 159 7.16 4.85 -15.80
C THR A 159 7.53 3.48 -16.38
N PRO A 160 8.17 3.39 -17.56
CA PRO A 160 8.54 2.10 -18.17
C PRO A 160 9.32 1.19 -17.23
N GLY A 161 10.33 1.73 -16.53
CA GLY A 161 11.14 0.94 -15.60
C GLY A 161 10.34 0.40 -14.42
N ALA A 162 9.36 1.15 -13.88
CA ALA A 162 8.49 0.66 -12.82
C ALA A 162 7.52 -0.42 -13.31
N VAL A 163 6.96 -0.25 -14.51
CA VAL A 163 6.09 -1.26 -15.12
C VAL A 163 6.86 -2.54 -15.44
N GLU A 164 8.06 -2.44 -16.01
CA GLU A 164 8.94 -3.58 -16.26
C GLU A 164 9.29 -4.32 -14.97
N ALA A 165 9.72 -3.60 -13.93
CA ALA A 165 10.05 -4.20 -12.63
C ALA A 165 8.85 -4.94 -12.03
N SER A 166 7.64 -4.36 -12.10
CA SER A 166 6.42 -5.02 -11.66
C SER A 166 6.13 -6.30 -12.45
N MET A 167 6.32 -6.28 -13.76
CA MET A 167 6.13 -7.45 -14.61
C MET A 167 7.16 -8.55 -14.32
N GLU A 168 8.43 -8.20 -14.10
CA GLU A 168 9.49 -9.16 -13.73
C GLU A 168 9.25 -9.80 -12.37
N GLN A 169 8.67 -9.05 -11.44
CA GLN A 169 8.26 -9.53 -10.12
C GLN A 169 6.91 -10.28 -10.16
N GLY A 170 6.26 -10.34 -11.33
CA GLY A 170 4.96 -11.01 -11.48
C GLY A 170 3.81 -10.29 -10.80
N ARG A 171 3.89 -8.98 -10.56
CA ARG A 171 2.83 -8.15 -9.96
C ARG A 171 1.70 -7.87 -10.95
N ALA A 172 0.97 -8.91 -11.33
CA ALA A 172 -0.07 -8.82 -12.34
C ALA A 172 -1.21 -9.80 -12.11
N TYR A 173 -2.39 -9.45 -12.61
CA TYR A 173 -3.53 -10.36 -12.68
C TYR A 173 -4.23 -10.19 -14.04
N ALA A 174 -4.94 -11.21 -14.48
CA ALA A 174 -5.79 -11.14 -15.66
C ALA A 174 -7.24 -10.95 -15.21
N ALA A 175 -7.99 -10.10 -15.92
CA ALA A 175 -9.40 -9.90 -15.67
C ALA A 175 -10.20 -9.82 -16.97
N ALA A 176 -11.38 -10.42 -16.99
CA ALA A 176 -12.36 -10.29 -18.06
C ALA A 176 -13.20 -9.01 -17.85
N ASP A 177 -12.60 -7.84 -18.06
CA ASP A 177 -13.17 -6.52 -17.76
C ASP A 177 -14.54 -6.27 -18.41
N TRP A 178 -14.75 -6.85 -19.60
CA TRP A 178 -16.00 -6.75 -20.34
C TRP A 178 -17.19 -7.40 -19.62
N LEU A 179 -16.94 -8.41 -18.78
CA LEU A 179 -17.95 -9.02 -17.92
C LEU A 179 -18.27 -8.13 -16.73
N CYS A 180 -17.23 -7.73 -16.00
CA CYS A 180 -17.32 -6.82 -14.88
C CYS A 180 -15.98 -6.10 -14.71
N ASP A 181 -16.03 -4.78 -14.57
CA ASP A 181 -14.84 -3.97 -14.29
C ASP A 181 -14.23 -4.40 -12.93
N PRO A 182 -12.97 -4.86 -12.89
CA PRO A 182 -12.35 -5.35 -11.67
C PRO A 182 -11.91 -4.23 -10.72
N ALA A 183 -12.01 -2.94 -11.08
CA ALA A 183 -11.49 -1.91 -10.19
C ALA A 183 -12.16 -1.95 -8.79
N GLY A 184 -11.34 -1.91 -7.74
CA GLY A 184 -11.73 -2.26 -6.37
C GLY A 184 -11.37 -3.69 -5.96
N PHE A 185 -10.93 -4.53 -6.91
CA PHE A 185 -10.31 -5.82 -6.61
C PHE A 185 -8.98 -5.64 -5.88
N SER A 186 -8.75 -6.47 -4.87
CA SER A 186 -7.45 -6.59 -4.22
C SER A 186 -7.21 -8.03 -3.79
N PHE A 187 -5.99 -8.53 -3.99
CA PHE A 187 -5.52 -9.77 -3.39
C PHE A 187 -4.19 -9.50 -2.70
N VAL A 188 -4.22 -9.52 -1.36
CA VAL A 188 -3.08 -9.14 -0.52
C VAL A 188 -2.83 -10.20 0.56
N ALA A 189 -1.59 -10.28 1.02
CA ALA A 189 -1.25 -10.95 2.27
C ALA A 189 -0.97 -9.91 3.34
N GLU A 190 -1.59 -10.05 4.51
CA GLU A 190 -1.47 -9.12 5.62
C GLU A 190 -0.93 -9.86 6.84
N ASN A 191 0.03 -9.25 7.54
CA ASN A 191 0.51 -9.74 8.82
C ASN A 191 1.02 -8.57 9.68
N ASN A 192 1.61 -8.87 10.85
CA ASN A 192 2.11 -7.84 11.76
C ASN A 192 3.26 -6.98 11.19
N PHE A 193 3.82 -7.31 10.03
CA PHE A 193 4.87 -6.51 9.39
C PHE A 193 4.31 -5.54 8.35
N GLY A 194 3.15 -5.82 7.76
CA GLY A 194 2.61 -5.01 6.68
C GLY A 194 1.62 -5.75 5.78
N ALA A 195 1.30 -5.12 4.64
CA ALA A 195 0.51 -5.70 3.57
C ALA A 195 1.37 -5.89 2.31
N TYR A 196 1.26 -7.07 1.70
CA TYR A 196 2.06 -7.51 0.57
C TYR A 196 1.15 -7.85 -0.60
N ASP A 197 1.60 -7.53 -1.81
CA ASP A 197 0.80 -7.61 -3.03
C ASP A 197 1.14 -8.85 -3.86
N ILE A 198 0.33 -9.08 -4.89
CA ILE A 198 0.60 -10.06 -5.94
C ILE A 198 2.05 -9.93 -6.43
N GLY A 199 2.76 -11.06 -6.56
CA GLY A 199 4.17 -11.12 -6.96
C GLY A 199 5.16 -11.04 -5.80
N ASP A 200 4.73 -10.64 -4.59
CA ASP A 200 5.61 -10.56 -3.43
C ASP A 200 5.95 -11.92 -2.82
N THR A 201 7.08 -11.93 -2.10
CA THR A 201 7.43 -12.98 -1.15
C THR A 201 7.23 -12.48 0.27
N VAL A 202 6.35 -13.15 0.99
CA VAL A 202 5.89 -12.77 2.32
C VAL A 202 6.49 -13.71 3.35
N PRO A 203 7.11 -13.18 4.42
CA PRO A 203 7.55 -14.00 5.53
C PRO A 203 6.33 -14.56 6.26
N MET A 204 6.26 -15.88 6.42
CA MET A 204 5.19 -16.53 7.17
C MET A 204 5.32 -16.19 8.65
N MET A 205 4.45 -15.31 9.13
CA MET A 205 4.36 -14.91 10.53
C MET A 205 3.03 -15.39 11.14
N GLY A 206 3.00 -15.53 12.47
CA GLY A 206 1.73 -15.76 13.17
C GLY A 206 0.73 -14.66 12.84
N GLY A 207 -0.50 -15.05 12.48
CA GLY A 207 -1.55 -14.12 12.06
C GLY A 207 -1.46 -13.64 10.61
N THR A 208 -0.64 -14.27 9.76
CA THR A 208 -0.65 -13.98 8.32
C THR A 208 -1.98 -14.43 7.71
N ASN A 209 -2.67 -13.51 7.03
CA ASN A 209 -3.91 -13.78 6.32
C ASN A 209 -3.77 -13.42 4.85
N LEU A 210 -4.38 -14.21 3.98
CA LEU A 210 -4.66 -13.82 2.59
C LEU A 210 -6.05 -13.21 2.52
N VAL A 211 -6.17 -12.03 1.93
CA VAL A 211 -7.41 -11.27 1.81
C VAL A 211 -7.70 -11.01 0.35
N VAL A 212 -8.86 -11.47 -0.11
CA VAL A 212 -9.44 -11.15 -1.41
C VAL A 212 -10.64 -10.25 -1.19
N ASN A 213 -10.63 -9.06 -1.81
CA ASN A 213 -11.79 -8.18 -1.89
C ASN A 213 -12.19 -8.03 -3.35
N LEU A 214 -13.49 -8.02 -3.62
CA LEU A 214 -14.07 -7.88 -4.95
C LEU A 214 -15.09 -6.73 -4.97
N PRO A 215 -15.23 -6.02 -6.10
CA PRO A 215 -16.24 -4.99 -6.25
C PRO A 215 -17.68 -5.54 -6.23
N VAL A 216 -17.86 -6.84 -6.51
CA VAL A 216 -19.13 -7.56 -6.44
C VAL A 216 -18.95 -8.97 -5.90
N ALA A 217 -20.00 -9.56 -5.34
CA ALA A 217 -19.95 -10.95 -4.87
C ALA A 217 -19.76 -11.93 -6.03
N ALA A 218 -18.82 -12.86 -5.87
CA ALA A 218 -18.49 -13.88 -6.85
C ALA A 218 -18.03 -15.16 -6.15
N ASP A 219 -17.84 -16.23 -6.91
CA ASP A 219 -17.23 -17.46 -6.44
C ASP A 219 -15.71 -17.29 -6.37
N ILE A 220 -15.14 -17.29 -5.16
CA ILE A 220 -13.72 -17.08 -4.89
C ILE A 220 -13.08 -18.41 -4.51
N SER A 221 -12.01 -18.79 -5.22
CA SER A 221 -11.15 -19.92 -4.86
C SER A 221 -9.72 -19.45 -4.60
N LEU A 222 -9.16 -19.81 -3.44
CA LEU A 222 -7.72 -19.70 -3.18
C LEU A 222 -7.03 -21.02 -3.49
N ILE A 223 -5.98 -20.95 -4.30
CA ILE A 223 -5.22 -22.10 -4.75
C ILE A 223 -3.79 -21.98 -4.20
N ARG A 224 -3.36 -22.97 -3.42
CA ARG A 224 -1.98 -23.15 -2.99
C ARG A 224 -1.36 -24.32 -3.74
N ASP A 225 -0.29 -24.10 -4.48
CA ASP A 225 0.47 -25.16 -5.18
C ASP A 225 -0.45 -26.14 -5.96
N ASN A 226 -1.44 -25.59 -6.67
CA ASN A 226 -2.47 -26.28 -7.46
C ASN A 226 -3.59 -27.00 -6.68
N THR A 227 -3.68 -26.78 -5.36
CA THR A 227 -4.75 -27.32 -4.52
C THR A 227 -5.64 -26.18 -4.03
N VAL A 228 -6.97 -26.33 -4.15
CA VAL A 228 -7.90 -25.37 -3.56
C VAL A 228 -7.87 -25.51 -2.04
N VAL A 229 -7.47 -24.44 -1.35
CA VAL A 229 -7.31 -24.41 0.11
C VAL A 229 -8.38 -23.58 0.80
N ALA A 230 -9.07 -22.72 0.07
CA ALA A 230 -10.25 -22.02 0.54
C ALA A 230 -11.19 -21.72 -0.62
N HIS A 231 -12.49 -21.73 -0.33
CA HIS A 231 -13.56 -21.41 -1.27
C HIS A 231 -14.64 -20.61 -0.56
N LYS A 232 -15.18 -19.58 -1.21
CA LYS A 232 -16.30 -18.79 -0.68
C LYS A 232 -17.01 -18.04 -1.80
N VAL A 233 -18.35 -18.05 -1.78
CA VAL A 233 -19.17 -17.18 -2.63
C VAL A 233 -19.50 -15.90 -1.85
N ASP A 234 -18.76 -14.83 -2.10
CA ASP A 234 -18.93 -13.53 -1.43
C ASP A 234 -18.16 -12.45 -2.20
N SER A 235 -18.26 -11.20 -1.77
CA SER A 235 -17.39 -10.09 -2.18
C SER A 235 -16.05 -10.06 -1.42
N ARG A 236 -15.91 -10.89 -0.37
CA ARG A 236 -14.71 -10.93 0.47
C ARG A 236 -14.39 -12.32 1.01
N LEU A 237 -13.14 -12.73 0.86
CA LEU A 237 -12.58 -13.94 1.46
C LEU A 237 -11.34 -13.58 2.29
N VAL A 238 -11.29 -14.08 3.53
CA VAL A 238 -10.11 -13.99 4.41
C VAL A 238 -9.69 -15.42 4.76
N HIS A 239 -8.43 -15.74 4.51
CA HIS A 239 -7.87 -17.07 4.75
C HIS A 239 -6.62 -17.00 5.64
N PRO A 240 -6.67 -17.54 6.86
CA PRO A 240 -5.49 -17.69 7.70
C PRO A 240 -4.48 -18.64 7.06
N VAL A 241 -3.24 -18.18 6.91
CA VAL A 241 -2.18 -18.96 6.28
C VAL A 241 -1.54 -19.89 7.30
N THR A 242 -1.70 -21.20 7.12
CA THR A 242 -1.13 -22.25 7.98
C THR A 242 0.06 -22.97 7.37
N GLU A 243 0.30 -22.80 6.08
CA GLU A 243 1.39 -23.49 5.36
C GLU A 243 2.07 -22.53 4.36
N MET A 244 3.36 -22.74 4.12
CA MET A 244 4.10 -22.03 3.07
C MET A 244 3.68 -22.53 1.69
N GLY A 245 3.91 -21.73 0.65
CA GLY A 245 3.58 -22.11 -0.72
C GLY A 245 3.25 -20.92 -1.61
N SER A 246 2.90 -21.23 -2.86
CA SER A 246 2.49 -20.25 -3.86
C SER A 246 0.97 -20.14 -3.89
N TYR A 247 0.42 -19.00 -3.46
CA TYR A 247 -1.02 -18.77 -3.34
C TYR A 247 -1.56 -17.88 -4.46
N ARG A 248 -2.66 -18.29 -5.11
CA ARG A 248 -3.37 -17.52 -6.15
C ARG A 248 -4.84 -17.39 -5.83
N ALA A 249 -5.47 -16.31 -6.29
CA ALA A 249 -6.91 -16.17 -6.30
C ALA A 249 -7.45 -16.42 -7.71
N VAL A 250 -8.51 -17.23 -7.79
CA VAL A 250 -9.32 -17.44 -9.00
C VAL A 250 -10.74 -17.07 -8.66
N VAL A 251 -11.36 -16.25 -9.50
CA VAL A 251 -12.71 -15.72 -9.28
C VAL A 251 -13.58 -16.02 -10.48
N VAL A 252 -14.77 -16.56 -10.20
CA VAL A 252 -15.78 -16.94 -11.20
C VAL A 252 -17.08 -16.19 -10.92
N LEU A 253 -17.63 -15.54 -11.93
CA LEU A 253 -18.96 -14.94 -11.89
C LEU A 253 -20.02 -15.97 -12.28
N LYS A 254 -21.18 -15.91 -11.63
CA LYS A 254 -22.36 -16.67 -12.02
C LYS A 254 -23.18 -15.83 -12.99
N ILE A 255 -23.18 -16.21 -14.25
CA ILE A 255 -23.85 -15.51 -15.35
C ILE A 255 -24.82 -16.45 -16.03
N ASP A 256 -26.10 -16.08 -16.03
CA ASP A 256 -27.15 -16.83 -16.71
C ASP A 256 -27.16 -18.34 -16.35
N GLY A 257 -27.00 -18.63 -15.05
CA GLY A 257 -26.93 -20.01 -14.53
C GLY A 257 -25.63 -20.77 -14.83
N GLY A 258 -24.68 -20.16 -15.56
CA GLY A 258 -23.37 -20.72 -15.88
C GLY A 258 -22.21 -20.03 -15.19
N ASP A 259 -21.04 -20.66 -15.27
CA ASP A 259 -19.79 -20.21 -14.68
C ASP A 259 -18.95 -19.46 -15.70
N ALA A 260 -18.62 -18.20 -15.39
CA ALA A 260 -17.79 -17.34 -16.22
C ALA A 260 -16.51 -16.94 -15.47
N PRO A 261 -15.32 -17.38 -15.91
CA PRO A 261 -14.05 -16.94 -15.34
C PRO A 261 -13.92 -15.42 -15.41
N TRP A 262 -13.58 -14.78 -14.30
CA TRP A 262 -13.46 -13.33 -14.21
C TRP A 262 -12.06 -12.86 -13.88
N ILE A 263 -11.51 -13.24 -12.72
CA ILE A 263 -10.18 -12.78 -12.28
C ILE A 263 -9.27 -13.99 -12.02
N MET A 264 -8.03 -13.92 -12.50
CA MET A 264 -6.98 -14.85 -12.08
C MET A 264 -5.67 -14.12 -11.80
N THR A 265 -5.09 -14.39 -10.63
CA THR A 265 -3.88 -13.68 -10.18
C THR A 265 -2.60 -14.46 -10.45
N ASN A 266 -1.50 -13.72 -10.62
CA ASN A 266 -0.20 -14.25 -10.25
C ASN A 266 -0.13 -14.53 -8.74
N PRO A 267 0.86 -15.30 -8.28
CA PRO A 267 0.84 -15.77 -6.90
C PRO A 267 1.44 -14.74 -5.94
N ILE A 268 1.00 -14.81 -4.69
CA ILE A 268 1.77 -14.36 -3.53
C ILE A 268 2.56 -15.56 -3.01
N GLN A 269 3.87 -15.41 -2.84
CA GLN A 269 4.73 -16.46 -2.30
C GLN A 269 4.79 -16.34 -0.79
N ILE A 270 4.37 -17.37 -0.05
CA ILE A 270 4.56 -17.43 1.40
C ILE A 270 5.79 -18.28 1.69
N GLY A 271 6.81 -17.67 2.31
CA GLY A 271 8.10 -18.30 2.58
C GLY A 271 8.54 -18.22 4.04
N LYS A 272 9.71 -18.78 4.33
CA LYS A 272 10.33 -18.66 5.66
C LYS A 272 10.61 -17.20 5.98
N PRO A 273 10.39 -16.76 7.23
CA PRO A 273 10.89 -15.48 7.69
C PRO A 273 12.40 -15.39 7.45
N ASN A 274 12.83 -14.46 6.62
CA ASN A 274 14.24 -14.19 6.38
C ASN A 274 14.58 -12.80 6.90
N PHE A 275 14.46 -12.63 8.21
CA PHE A 275 14.74 -11.37 8.87
C PHE A 275 15.70 -11.59 10.02
N THR A 276 16.77 -10.81 10.04
CA THR A 276 17.76 -10.81 11.12
C THR A 276 17.59 -9.51 11.88
N MET A 277 17.17 -9.59 13.15
CA MET A 277 17.22 -8.45 14.05
C MET A 277 18.69 -8.08 14.24
N PRO A 278 19.12 -6.87 13.86
CA PRO A 278 20.49 -6.44 14.12
C PRO A 278 20.66 -6.34 15.65
N MET A 279 21.42 -7.26 16.24
CA MET A 279 21.81 -7.15 17.64
C MET A 279 22.82 -6.02 17.77
N THR A 280 22.35 -4.82 18.10
CA THR A 280 23.25 -3.68 18.34
C THR A 280 23.61 -3.64 19.81
N ARG A 281 24.88 -3.95 20.14
CA ARG A 281 25.43 -3.62 21.45
C ARG A 281 25.34 -2.10 21.63
N MET A 282 24.92 -1.64 22.81
CA MET A 282 24.93 -0.22 23.14
C MET A 282 26.34 0.33 22.95
N SER A 283 26.46 1.46 22.23
CA SER A 283 27.76 2.07 21.95
C SER A 283 28.40 2.58 23.24
N PRO A 284 29.73 2.46 23.42
CA PRO A 284 30.42 3.12 24.54
C PRO A 284 30.32 4.66 24.48
N ASP A 285 30.01 5.21 23.30
CA ASP A 285 29.82 6.63 23.04
C ASP A 285 28.39 7.13 23.32
N VAL A 286 27.51 6.25 23.83
CA VAL A 286 26.13 6.60 24.17
C VAL A 286 25.93 6.44 25.68
N GLU A 287 25.50 7.52 26.32
CA GLU A 287 25.03 7.50 27.70
C GLU A 287 23.52 7.22 27.71
N VAL A 288 23.09 6.25 28.52
CA VAL A 288 21.68 5.88 28.64
C VAL A 288 21.18 6.18 30.05
N LYS A 289 20.07 6.91 30.16
CA LYS A 289 19.34 7.11 31.43
C LYS A 289 17.93 6.59 31.25
N LYS A 290 17.53 5.62 32.07
CA LYS A 290 16.23 4.93 31.93
C LYS A 290 15.26 5.34 33.02
N ASP A 291 13.99 5.06 32.76
CA ASP A 291 12.92 5.10 33.75
C ASP A 291 12.67 6.48 34.37
N ILE A 292 12.98 7.55 33.64
CA ILE A 292 12.79 8.92 34.13
C ILE A 292 11.31 9.26 34.08
N ALA A 293 10.72 9.58 35.22
CA ALA A 293 9.32 10.01 35.28
C ALA A 293 9.16 11.41 34.67
N TYR A 294 8.23 11.55 33.72
CA TYR A 294 7.84 12.86 33.17
C TYR A 294 6.55 13.40 33.80
N VAL A 295 5.80 12.54 34.49
CA VAL A 295 4.75 12.88 35.46
C VAL A 295 5.05 12.11 36.75
N ASP A 296 5.00 12.79 37.88
CA ASP A 296 5.29 12.17 39.19
C ASP A 296 4.03 11.55 39.82
N ASP A 297 3.51 10.50 39.18
CA ASP A 297 2.30 9.77 39.63
C ASP A 297 2.53 8.26 39.77
N GLY A 298 3.78 7.82 39.61
CA GLY A 298 4.18 6.41 39.73
C GLY A 298 3.76 5.51 38.55
N LEU A 299 3.09 6.03 37.53
CA LEU A 299 2.67 5.22 36.38
C LEU A 299 3.88 4.82 35.52
N ALA A 300 4.05 3.52 35.26
CA ALA A 300 5.14 3.01 34.42
C ALA A 300 5.10 3.54 32.98
N LYS A 301 3.90 3.93 32.51
CA LYS A 301 3.69 4.58 31.21
C LYS A 301 4.03 6.06 31.21
N HIS A 302 4.17 6.72 32.36
CA HIS A 302 4.63 8.10 32.47
C HIS A 302 6.14 8.23 32.65
N LYS A 303 6.88 7.37 31.94
CA LYS A 303 8.34 7.32 31.98
C LYS A 303 8.94 7.44 30.58
N LEU A 304 10.14 8.00 30.51
CA LEU A 304 10.96 8.11 29.31
C LEU A 304 12.39 7.61 29.56
N ASP A 305 13.02 7.20 28.46
CA ASP A 305 14.44 6.84 28.42
C ASP A 305 15.18 7.86 27.56
N LEU A 306 16.38 8.24 27.99
CA LEU A 306 17.31 9.12 27.29
C LEU A 306 18.48 8.32 26.73
N TYR A 307 18.80 8.57 25.47
CA TYR A 307 20.02 8.09 24.80
C TYR A 307 20.79 9.31 24.30
N LEU A 308 21.95 9.57 24.89
CA LEU A 308 22.66 10.84 24.73
C LEU A 308 24.05 10.60 24.14
N PRO A 309 24.53 11.48 23.24
CA PRO A 309 25.92 11.44 22.78
C PRO A 309 26.85 11.77 23.95
N LYS A 310 27.64 10.79 24.38
CA LYS A 310 28.45 10.88 25.60
C LYS A 310 29.49 12.01 25.48
N GLY A 311 29.52 12.89 26.47
CA GLY A 311 30.46 14.02 26.54
C GLY A 311 30.15 15.18 25.59
N ALA A 312 29.14 15.08 24.71
CA ALA A 312 28.71 16.18 23.87
C ALA A 312 27.75 17.13 24.61
N LYS A 313 27.69 18.38 24.13
CA LYS A 313 26.79 19.44 24.59
C LYS A 313 26.21 20.17 23.39
N ASN A 314 25.10 20.88 23.58
CA ASN A 314 24.37 21.63 22.55
C ASN A 314 23.95 20.75 21.35
N PHE A 315 23.70 19.47 21.61
CA PHE A 315 23.20 18.56 20.59
C PHE A 315 21.71 18.77 20.33
N PRO A 316 21.21 18.56 19.10
CA PRO A 316 19.78 18.55 18.82
C PRO A 316 19.11 17.37 19.53
N VAL A 317 17.83 17.52 19.84
CA VAL A 317 17.06 16.52 20.59
C VAL A 317 15.93 15.99 19.71
N MET A 318 15.75 14.68 19.65
CA MET A 318 14.63 14.00 18.99
C MET A 318 13.78 13.29 20.04
N VAL A 319 12.55 13.75 20.24
CA VAL A 319 11.54 13.02 21.04
C VAL A 319 10.80 12.05 20.13
N PHE A 320 11.04 10.75 20.31
CA PHE A 320 10.49 9.70 19.46
C PHE A 320 9.33 8.97 20.14
N PHE A 321 8.12 9.12 19.60
CA PHE A 321 6.92 8.40 20.05
C PHE A 321 6.81 7.04 19.36
N HIS A 322 6.66 5.98 20.16
CA HIS A 322 6.60 4.61 19.65
C HIS A 322 5.28 4.29 18.91
N GLY A 323 5.31 3.26 18.06
CA GLY A 323 4.12 2.69 17.43
C GLY A 323 3.35 1.71 18.33
N GLY A 324 2.46 0.90 17.74
CA GLY A 324 1.69 -0.13 18.46
C GLY A 324 0.16 0.10 18.47
N SER A 325 -0.37 0.77 17.44
CA SER A 325 -1.82 1.02 17.27
C SER A 325 -2.51 1.56 18.53
N TRP A 326 -1.80 2.41 19.30
CA TRP A 326 -2.21 2.96 20.60
C TRP A 326 -2.57 1.93 21.69
N LYS A 327 -2.42 0.64 21.41
CA LYS A 327 -2.84 -0.49 22.27
C LYS A 327 -1.66 -1.25 22.85
N THR A 328 -0.51 -1.17 22.19
CA THR A 328 0.74 -1.82 22.59
C THR A 328 1.90 -0.84 22.44
N GLY A 329 3.10 -1.29 22.77
CA GLY A 329 4.32 -0.52 22.65
C GLY A 329 4.85 -0.02 23.99
N ASP A 330 6.17 0.19 24.06
CA ASP A 330 6.84 0.76 25.23
C ASP A 330 8.23 1.28 24.85
N ARG A 331 8.74 2.29 25.59
CA ARG A 331 10.09 2.81 25.39
C ARG A 331 11.18 1.72 25.42
N SER A 332 10.98 0.66 26.20
CA SER A 332 11.92 -0.45 26.35
C SER A 332 12.17 -1.24 25.05
N GLN A 333 11.35 -1.05 24.02
CA GLN A 333 11.50 -1.70 22.72
C GLN A 333 12.46 -0.98 21.77
N TYR A 334 12.80 0.29 22.05
CA TYR A 334 13.58 1.15 21.16
C TYR A 334 15.05 1.43 21.57
N PRO A 335 15.74 0.66 22.44
CA PRO A 335 17.17 0.88 22.68
C PRO A 335 18.07 0.89 21.43
N PRO A 336 17.87 0.01 20.42
CA PRO A 336 18.68 0.06 19.20
C PRO A 336 18.49 1.38 18.42
N PHE A 337 17.24 1.87 18.33
CA PHE A 337 16.91 3.13 17.68
C PHE A 337 17.55 4.31 18.42
N GLY A 338 17.37 4.37 19.74
CA GLY A 338 18.00 5.38 20.59
C GLY A 338 19.53 5.39 20.46
N ASN A 339 20.16 4.22 20.49
CA ASN A 339 21.60 4.06 20.28
C ASN A 339 22.04 4.58 18.90
N ARG A 340 21.32 4.23 17.83
CA ARG A 340 21.67 4.61 16.46
C ARG A 340 21.76 6.12 16.27
N PHE A 341 20.73 6.86 16.68
CA PHE A 341 20.69 8.31 16.48
C PHE A 341 21.50 9.07 17.55
N ALA A 342 21.69 8.50 18.75
CA ALA A 342 22.64 9.02 19.71
C ALA A 342 24.08 8.98 19.21
N LYS A 343 24.50 7.88 18.57
CA LYS A 343 25.79 7.80 17.87
C LYS A 343 25.91 8.81 16.73
N ALA A 344 24.80 9.23 16.12
CA ALA A 344 24.79 10.24 15.07
C ALA A 344 24.92 11.69 15.60
N GLY A 345 25.05 11.87 16.92
CA GLY A 345 25.32 13.15 17.58
C GLY A 345 24.08 13.86 18.11
N MET A 346 22.99 13.13 18.37
CA MET A 346 21.68 13.70 18.73
C MET A 346 21.17 13.09 20.03
N GLY A 347 20.55 13.88 20.92
CA GLY A 347 19.86 13.31 22.08
C GLY A 347 18.55 12.67 21.66
N VAL A 348 18.34 11.38 21.92
CA VAL A 348 17.07 10.69 21.64
C VAL A 348 16.32 10.49 22.95
N VAL A 349 15.07 10.94 22.97
CA VAL A 349 14.15 10.73 24.09
C VAL A 349 13.05 9.79 23.63
N VAL A 350 12.83 8.69 24.35
CA VAL A 350 11.76 7.73 24.04
C VAL A 350 10.80 7.66 25.22
N PRO A 351 9.66 8.39 25.19
CA PRO A 351 8.61 8.24 26.18
C PRO A 351 7.75 6.99 25.92
N SER A 352 7.27 6.37 27.00
CA SER A 352 6.05 5.56 26.97
C SER A 352 4.82 6.48 27.09
N TYR A 353 3.62 5.96 26.81
CA TYR A 353 2.35 6.66 27.03
C TYR A 353 1.22 5.66 27.36
N ARG A 354 0.12 6.12 27.96
CA ARG A 354 -1.04 5.30 28.34
C ARG A 354 -1.71 4.68 27.12
N LEU A 355 -2.16 3.42 27.23
CA LEU A 355 -2.64 2.64 26.09
C LEU A 355 -4.15 2.37 26.15
N MET A 356 -4.74 2.24 24.96
CA MET A 356 -6.11 1.77 24.73
C MET A 356 -6.21 0.25 24.91
N PRO A 357 -7.40 -0.28 25.26
CA PRO A 357 -8.65 0.43 25.52
C PRO A 357 -8.77 1.02 26.93
N GLN A 358 -7.85 0.70 27.85
CA GLN A 358 -7.94 1.12 29.25
C GLN A 358 -7.89 2.64 29.40
N ASN A 359 -7.13 3.31 28.55
CA ASN A 359 -7.05 4.75 28.47
C ASN A 359 -7.39 5.17 27.03
N PRO A 360 -8.65 5.47 26.70
CA PRO A 360 -9.02 5.94 25.37
C PRO A 360 -8.42 7.33 25.09
N HIS A 361 -8.46 7.75 23.82
CA HIS A 361 -8.13 9.12 23.44
C HIS A 361 -9.00 10.11 24.27
N PRO A 362 -8.43 11.21 24.82
CA PRO A 362 -7.14 11.82 24.49
C PRO A 362 -5.93 11.42 25.36
N ALA A 363 -5.99 10.35 26.15
CA ALA A 363 -4.92 10.02 27.10
C ALA A 363 -3.51 9.96 26.47
N GLN A 364 -3.39 9.39 25.26
CA GLN A 364 -2.11 9.26 24.56
C GLN A 364 -1.49 10.62 24.20
N ILE A 365 -2.31 11.56 23.71
CA ILE A 365 -1.82 12.88 23.27
C ILE A 365 -1.55 13.79 24.47
N GLU A 366 -2.32 13.64 25.55
CA GLU A 366 -2.01 14.29 26.83
C GLU A 366 -0.63 13.89 27.36
N ASP A 367 -0.32 12.60 27.29
CA ASP A 367 0.95 12.05 27.73
C ASP A 367 2.11 12.47 26.83
N ALA A 368 1.89 12.49 25.51
CA ALA A 368 2.88 12.98 24.55
C ALA A 368 3.22 14.46 24.81
N ALA A 369 2.21 15.29 25.09
CA ALA A 369 2.40 16.69 25.45
C ALA A 369 3.14 16.86 26.80
N ALA A 370 2.79 16.05 27.80
CA ALA A 370 3.47 16.06 29.10
C ALA A 370 4.95 15.65 28.97
N ALA A 371 5.25 14.61 28.19
CA ALA A 371 6.61 14.17 27.92
C ALA A 371 7.42 15.25 27.19
N PHE A 372 6.85 15.87 26.15
CA PHE A 372 7.51 16.98 25.47
C PHE A 372 7.78 18.16 26.42
N ALA A 373 6.80 18.54 27.24
CA ALA A 373 6.95 19.62 28.20
C ALA A 373 8.05 19.33 29.22
N TRP A 374 8.17 18.07 29.67
CA TRP A 374 9.28 17.65 30.52
C TRP A 374 10.62 17.81 29.80
N VAL A 375 10.73 17.35 28.54
CA VAL A 375 11.97 17.49 27.75
C VAL A 375 12.35 18.96 27.60
N TYR A 376 11.41 19.81 27.18
CA TYR A 376 11.64 21.24 27.01
C TYR A 376 12.20 21.91 28.28
N LYS A 377 11.68 21.54 29.46
CA LYS A 377 12.09 22.11 30.75
C LYS A 377 13.39 21.51 31.30
N ASN A 378 13.77 20.30 30.90
CA ASN A 378 14.81 19.52 31.57
C ASN A 378 16.01 19.17 30.70
N ILE A 379 15.91 19.14 29.37
CA ILE A 379 16.94 18.51 28.52
C ILE A 379 18.29 19.26 28.53
N ALA A 380 18.28 20.56 28.83
CA ALA A 380 19.49 21.37 28.97
C ALA A 380 20.45 20.82 30.03
N GLN A 381 19.94 20.30 31.16
CA GLN A 381 20.79 19.70 32.21
C GLN A 381 21.49 18.43 31.74
N PHE A 382 20.95 17.77 30.72
CA PHE A 382 21.52 16.58 30.08
C PHE A 382 22.42 16.94 28.89
N GLY A 383 22.58 18.23 28.57
CA GLY A 383 23.42 18.72 27.47
C GLY A 383 22.70 18.94 26.14
N GLY A 384 21.39 18.73 26.07
CA GLY A 384 20.61 18.99 24.86
C GLY A 384 20.30 20.47 24.68
N ASP A 385 20.19 20.91 23.43
CA ASP A 385 19.82 22.28 23.08
C ASP A 385 18.29 22.42 23.00
N VAL A 386 17.71 23.18 23.93
CA VAL A 386 16.26 23.44 24.01
C VAL A 386 15.72 24.18 22.79
N SER A 387 16.57 24.88 22.04
CA SER A 387 16.19 25.59 20.81
C SER A 387 16.17 24.68 19.58
N ARG A 388 16.57 23.41 19.72
CA ARG A 388 16.71 22.40 18.66
C ARG A 388 16.01 21.09 19.03
N ILE A 389 14.76 21.17 19.48
CA ILE A 389 13.93 19.99 19.79
C ILE A 389 13.06 19.65 18.59
N TYR A 390 13.21 18.43 18.09
CA TYR A 390 12.42 17.81 17.04
C TYR A 390 11.59 16.70 17.64
N ILE A 391 10.45 16.42 17.03
CA ILE A 391 9.62 15.27 17.41
C ILE A 391 9.53 14.31 16.24
N ALA A 392 9.52 13.03 16.56
CA ALA A 392 9.42 11.96 15.59
C ALA A 392 8.46 10.90 16.12
N GLY A 393 7.92 10.07 15.24
CA GLY A 393 7.20 8.90 15.69
C GLY A 393 6.80 7.97 14.56
N HIS A 394 6.60 6.71 14.90
CA HIS A 394 6.24 5.65 13.96
C HIS A 394 4.79 5.20 14.15
N SER A 395 4.03 5.01 13.07
CA SER A 395 2.67 4.47 13.15
C SER A 395 1.77 5.34 14.06
N ALA A 396 1.19 4.76 15.10
CA ALA A 396 0.49 5.48 16.17
C ALA A 396 1.31 6.63 16.80
N GLY A 397 2.64 6.49 16.91
CA GLY A 397 3.51 7.55 17.37
C GLY A 397 3.72 8.66 16.32
N GLY A 398 3.67 8.31 15.03
CA GLY A 398 3.70 9.28 13.93
C GLY A 398 2.45 10.14 13.90
N HIS A 399 1.31 9.55 14.28
CA HIS A 399 0.06 10.26 14.58
C HIS A 399 0.23 11.23 15.76
N LEU A 400 0.74 10.77 16.91
CA LEU A 400 0.94 11.63 18.09
C LEU A 400 1.91 12.79 17.82
N ALA A 401 2.99 12.53 17.08
CA ALA A 401 3.95 13.55 16.69
C ALA A 401 3.29 14.63 15.81
N ALA A 402 2.54 14.22 14.78
CA ALA A 402 1.84 15.15 13.90
C ALA A 402 0.76 15.95 14.65
N LEU A 403 -0.06 15.29 15.47
CA LEU A 403 -1.13 15.94 16.23
C LEU A 403 -0.59 16.96 17.23
N LEU A 404 0.47 16.61 17.97
CA LEU A 404 1.09 17.49 18.96
C LEU A 404 1.69 18.76 18.32
N ALA A 405 2.25 18.64 17.12
CA ALA A 405 2.83 19.78 16.42
C ALA A 405 1.80 20.71 15.79
N LEU A 406 0.68 20.17 15.31
CA LEU A 406 -0.32 20.93 14.56
C LEU A 406 -1.39 21.54 15.46
N ASP A 407 -1.75 20.89 16.57
CA ASP A 407 -2.71 21.43 17.52
C ASP A 407 -1.99 22.13 18.69
N PRO A 408 -1.93 23.47 18.70
CA PRO A 408 -1.18 24.23 19.70
C PRO A 408 -1.77 24.14 21.11
N GLU A 409 -3.03 23.72 21.28
CA GLU A 409 -3.68 23.68 22.59
C GLU A 409 -3.02 22.65 23.53
N TRP A 410 -2.40 21.59 22.99
CA TRP A 410 -1.71 20.57 23.78
C TRP A 410 -0.48 21.10 24.53
N LEU A 411 0.25 22.05 23.95
CA LEU A 411 1.44 22.66 24.56
C LEU A 411 1.12 23.95 25.32
N LYS A 412 0.04 24.64 24.94
CA LYS A 412 -0.42 25.87 25.60
C LYS A 412 -0.66 25.68 27.10
N LYS A 413 -1.21 24.53 27.52
CA LYS A 413 -1.43 24.21 28.95
C LYS A 413 -0.14 24.11 29.79
N TYR A 414 1.03 24.05 29.14
CA TYR A 414 2.34 24.04 29.79
C TYR A 414 3.11 25.35 29.64
N ASP A 415 2.46 26.39 29.08
CA ASP A 415 3.07 27.68 28.72
C ASP A 415 4.22 27.54 27.71
N ILE A 416 4.12 26.56 26.81
CA ILE A 416 5.12 26.31 25.77
C ILE A 416 4.58 26.76 24.41
N SER A 417 5.36 27.60 23.73
CA SER A 417 5.03 28.03 22.37
C SER A 417 5.12 26.85 21.39
N PRO A 418 4.20 26.72 20.41
CA PRO A 418 4.31 25.72 19.35
C PRO A 418 5.64 25.77 18.59
N GLY A 419 6.27 26.95 18.49
CA GLY A 419 7.60 27.12 17.88
C GLY A 419 8.76 26.44 18.63
N ALA A 420 8.50 25.85 19.80
CA ALA A 420 9.44 24.98 20.50
C ALA A 420 9.71 23.67 19.74
N ILE A 421 8.77 23.22 18.91
CA ILE A 421 8.97 22.09 17.99
C ILE A 421 9.62 22.62 16.71
N ARG A 422 10.85 22.20 16.43
CA ARG A 422 11.63 22.67 15.27
C ARG A 422 11.39 21.88 13.99
N GLY A 423 10.80 20.70 14.10
CA GLY A 423 10.46 19.87 12.96
C GLY A 423 9.81 18.56 13.42
N VAL A 424 9.06 17.95 12.52
CA VAL A 424 8.31 16.72 12.76
C VAL A 424 8.73 15.64 11.77
N ALA A 425 9.15 14.47 12.25
CA ALA A 425 9.35 13.29 11.43
C ALA A 425 8.27 12.23 11.70
N SER A 426 7.27 12.13 10.82
CA SER A 426 6.15 11.20 10.95
C SER A 426 6.34 10.02 10.00
N MET A 427 6.72 8.85 10.55
CA MET A 427 7.04 7.65 9.78
C MET A 427 5.87 6.69 9.77
N SER A 428 5.37 6.36 8.58
CA SER A 428 4.19 5.50 8.37
C SER A 428 3.03 5.88 9.30
N GLY A 429 2.79 7.19 9.46
CA GLY A 429 1.85 7.74 10.44
C GLY A 429 0.38 7.63 10.03
N VAL A 430 -0.50 7.91 10.99
CA VAL A 430 -1.95 8.03 10.77
C VAL A 430 -2.35 9.50 10.88
N TYR A 431 -3.08 10.01 9.89
CA TYR A 431 -3.44 11.43 9.76
C TYR A 431 -4.96 11.65 9.76
N GLU A 432 -5.73 10.60 9.47
CA GLU A 432 -7.18 10.54 9.59
C GLU A 432 -7.56 9.29 10.39
N VAL A 433 -8.27 9.48 11.51
CA VAL A 433 -8.65 8.40 12.43
C VAL A 433 -10.14 8.07 12.44
N ASP A 434 -10.94 8.75 11.64
CA ASP A 434 -12.41 8.73 11.69
C ASP A 434 -13.00 7.33 11.48
N ASP A 435 -12.36 6.51 10.64
CA ASP A 435 -12.77 5.13 10.35
C ASP A 435 -12.06 4.09 11.23
N LEU A 436 -11.23 4.54 12.18
CA LEU A 436 -10.55 3.67 13.12
C LEU A 436 -11.40 3.54 14.39
N GLY A 437 -12.06 2.39 14.54
CA GLY A 437 -13.01 2.12 15.63
C GLY A 437 -12.63 2.54 17.07
N PRO A 438 -11.34 2.58 17.48
CA PRO A 438 -10.96 3.14 18.78
C PRO A 438 -11.18 4.67 18.95
N PHE A 439 -11.30 5.41 17.84
CA PHE A 439 -11.51 6.85 17.81
C PHE A 439 -12.99 7.15 17.55
N LYS A 440 -13.53 8.08 18.34
CA LYS A 440 -14.93 8.52 18.25
C LYS A 440 -15.07 9.95 17.73
N ASP A 441 -13.95 10.66 17.60
CA ASP A 441 -13.90 12.09 17.31
C ASP A 441 -12.84 12.36 16.25
N LYS A 442 -13.25 13.04 15.18
CA LYS A 442 -12.37 13.48 14.11
C LYS A 442 -11.31 14.46 14.59
N LYS A 443 -11.52 15.12 15.73
CA LYS A 443 -10.53 16.00 16.37
C LYS A 443 -9.24 15.31 16.78
N ALA A 444 -9.20 13.98 16.75
CA ALA A 444 -7.97 13.23 16.91
C ALA A 444 -7.16 13.13 15.60
N SER A 445 -7.67 13.58 14.45
CA SER A 445 -7.00 13.54 13.14
C SER A 445 -6.06 14.75 12.97
N PRO A 446 -4.73 14.58 12.82
CA PRO A 446 -3.81 15.68 12.51
C PRO A 446 -4.22 16.52 11.28
N MET A 447 -4.91 15.92 10.32
CA MET A 447 -5.40 16.59 9.11
C MET A 447 -6.26 17.83 9.42
N GLU A 448 -6.97 17.85 10.55
CA GLU A 448 -7.89 18.94 10.94
C GLU A 448 -7.17 20.23 11.39
N TYR A 449 -5.87 20.15 11.69
CA TYR A 449 -5.12 21.23 12.33
C TYR A 449 -4.00 21.81 11.46
N ILE A 450 -4.01 21.55 10.16
CA ILE A 450 -3.01 22.08 9.23
C ILE A 450 -3.12 23.62 9.17
N HIS A 451 -2.01 24.33 9.36
CA HIS A 451 -1.97 25.80 9.31
C HIS A 451 -0.61 26.36 8.84
N PRO A 452 -0.53 27.58 8.29
CA PRO A 452 0.70 28.13 7.69
C PRO A 452 1.89 28.40 8.64
N ARG A 453 1.71 28.20 9.94
CA ARG A 453 2.74 28.43 10.98
C ARG A 453 3.28 27.13 11.58
N MET A 454 2.92 26.00 10.99
CA MET A 454 3.40 24.69 11.41
C MET A 454 4.91 24.54 11.18
N PRO A 455 5.60 23.67 11.95
CA PRO A 455 7.01 23.40 11.72
C PRO A 455 7.24 22.63 10.41
N PRO A 456 8.48 22.51 9.92
CA PRO A 456 8.85 21.59 8.85
C PRO A 456 8.44 20.15 9.12
N PHE A 457 8.12 19.40 8.06
CA PHE A 457 7.72 17.99 8.14
C PHE A 457 8.58 17.10 7.25
N LEU A 458 9.02 15.96 7.80
CA LEU A 458 9.46 14.78 7.07
C LEU A 458 8.40 13.69 7.27
N ILE A 459 7.76 13.27 6.20
CA ILE A 459 6.77 12.18 6.19
C ILE A 459 7.36 11.00 5.44
N SER A 460 7.25 9.78 5.98
CA SER A 460 7.59 8.57 5.23
C SER A 460 6.44 7.57 5.17
N TYR A 461 6.47 6.72 4.14
CA TYR A 461 5.61 5.55 4.00
C TYR A 461 6.34 4.46 3.20
N CYS A 462 5.87 3.22 3.36
CA CYS A 462 6.60 2.04 2.89
C CYS A 462 5.96 1.36 1.67
N GLN A 463 6.73 0.50 1.00
CA GLN A 463 6.20 -0.36 -0.07
C GLN A 463 5.16 -1.33 0.45
N TRP A 464 5.46 -2.01 1.55
CA TRP A 464 4.59 -2.99 2.20
C TRP A 464 4.04 -2.44 3.51
N ASP A 465 3.64 -1.18 3.48
CA ASP A 465 2.96 -0.55 4.59
C ASP A 465 1.57 -1.18 4.81
N TYR A 466 0.91 -0.85 5.93
CA TYR A 466 -0.48 -1.25 6.09
C TYR A 466 -1.38 -0.58 5.06
N VAL A 467 -2.41 -1.33 4.65
CA VAL A 467 -3.48 -0.87 3.76
C VAL A 467 -4.01 0.48 4.24
N GLY A 468 -4.04 1.47 3.33
CA GLY A 468 -4.48 2.84 3.60
C GLY A 468 -3.40 3.82 4.04
N LEU A 469 -2.35 3.41 4.77
CA LEU A 469 -1.33 4.34 5.29
C LEU A 469 -0.55 5.08 4.20
N PRO A 470 -0.12 4.43 3.08
CA PRO A 470 0.53 5.13 2.00
C PRO A 470 -0.33 6.23 1.37
N LYS A 471 -1.66 6.02 1.30
CA LYS A 471 -2.59 7.02 0.81
C LYS A 471 -2.66 8.19 1.79
N GLN A 472 -2.86 7.92 3.08
CA GLN A 472 -2.89 8.98 4.10
C GLN A 472 -1.62 9.82 4.09
N ALA A 473 -0.43 9.21 3.99
CA ALA A 473 0.84 9.93 3.94
C ALA A 473 0.95 10.87 2.73
N ARG A 474 0.52 10.41 1.53
CA ARG A 474 0.50 11.24 0.31
C ARG A 474 -0.47 12.40 0.42
N ASP A 475 -1.69 12.13 0.89
CA ASP A 475 -2.75 13.14 1.01
C ASP A 475 -2.38 14.18 2.06
N PHE A 476 -1.85 13.74 3.20
CA PHE A 476 -1.38 14.62 4.26
C PHE A 476 -0.23 15.50 3.79
N ASN A 477 0.79 14.94 3.12
CA ASN A 477 1.85 15.75 2.51
C ASN A 477 1.31 16.79 1.51
N MET A 478 0.33 16.42 0.68
CA MET A 478 -0.29 17.34 -0.28
C MET A 478 -1.02 18.47 0.44
N ALA A 479 -1.76 18.16 1.51
CA ALA A 479 -2.46 19.15 2.33
C ALA A 479 -1.46 20.08 3.04
N LEU A 480 -0.39 19.56 3.62
CA LEU A 480 0.64 20.38 4.26
C LEU A 480 1.32 21.32 3.26
N LYS A 481 1.71 20.81 2.08
CA LYS A 481 2.40 21.60 1.04
C LYS A 481 1.59 22.78 0.50
N LYS A 482 0.26 22.67 0.58
CA LYS A 482 -0.63 23.76 0.19
C LYS A 482 -0.52 24.97 1.12
N GLU A 483 -0.26 24.72 2.41
CA GLU A 483 -0.20 25.74 3.46
C GLU A 483 1.23 26.14 3.86
N PHE A 484 2.22 25.26 3.66
CA PHE A 484 3.63 25.49 4.05
C PHE A 484 4.62 24.75 3.14
N GLY A 485 5.69 25.42 2.71
CA GLY A 485 6.58 24.91 1.67
C GLY A 485 7.61 23.86 2.10
N ASP A 486 7.96 23.78 3.39
CA ASP A 486 9.03 22.90 3.88
C ASP A 486 8.49 21.55 4.37
N VAL A 487 8.07 20.72 3.41
CA VAL A 487 7.53 19.38 3.63
C VAL A 487 8.21 18.39 2.69
N LYS A 488 8.85 17.37 3.26
CA LYS A 488 9.52 16.28 2.53
C LYS A 488 8.71 14.99 2.69
N LEU A 489 8.39 14.35 1.57
CA LEU A 489 7.76 13.03 1.52
C LEU A 489 8.79 12.01 1.04
N LEU A 490 9.02 10.97 1.83
CA LEU A 490 9.96 9.89 1.54
C LEU A 490 9.22 8.56 1.35
N TYR A 491 9.35 7.99 0.17
CA TYR A 491 8.93 6.62 -0.08
C TYR A 491 10.10 5.66 0.21
N VAL A 492 9.87 4.68 1.10
CA VAL A 492 10.88 3.68 1.49
C VAL A 492 10.61 2.37 0.76
N ALA A 493 11.29 2.18 -0.37
CA ALA A 493 11.16 0.98 -1.19
C ALA A 493 11.79 -0.25 -0.51
N GLY A 494 11.16 -1.41 -0.69
CA GLY A 494 11.64 -2.69 -0.16
C GLY A 494 11.48 -2.84 1.36
N GLU A 495 10.82 -1.89 2.02
CA GLU A 495 10.53 -1.96 3.44
C GLU A 495 9.01 -2.14 3.68
N SER A 496 8.71 -2.75 4.81
CA SER A 496 7.38 -2.96 5.38
C SER A 496 7.14 -1.98 6.53
N HIS A 497 5.90 -1.92 7.03
CA HIS A 497 5.54 -1.05 8.15
C HIS A 497 6.49 -1.17 9.35
N ILE A 498 6.92 -2.39 9.69
CA ILE A 498 7.84 -2.61 10.82
C ILE A 498 9.30 -2.54 10.40
N SER A 499 9.65 -3.09 9.24
CA SER A 499 11.05 -3.14 8.84
C SER A 499 11.62 -1.77 8.51
N GLU A 500 10.79 -0.78 8.16
CA GLU A 500 11.18 0.63 8.05
C GLU A 500 12.00 1.13 9.25
N ILE A 501 11.50 0.89 10.47
CA ILE A 501 12.19 1.34 11.68
C ILE A 501 13.44 0.50 11.95
N ILE A 502 13.41 -0.80 11.67
CA ILE A 502 14.55 -1.67 11.95
C ILE A 502 15.68 -1.42 10.94
N ALA A 503 15.34 -1.08 9.69
CA ALA A 503 16.29 -0.75 8.65
C ALA A 503 17.09 0.51 9.00
N THR A 504 16.52 1.47 9.74
CA THR A 504 17.25 2.66 10.21
C THR A 504 18.52 2.37 11.02
N LEU A 505 18.64 1.15 11.57
CA LEU A 505 19.82 0.69 12.30
C LEU A 505 21.03 0.45 11.38
N LYS A 506 20.82 0.35 10.06
CA LYS A 506 21.88 0.25 9.04
C LYS A 506 22.42 1.64 8.72
N ASP A 507 23.70 1.70 8.33
CA ASP A 507 24.36 2.98 8.04
C ASP A 507 23.92 3.61 6.71
N ASP A 508 23.50 2.77 5.76
CA ASP A 508 23.10 3.17 4.41
C ASP A 508 21.59 3.35 4.21
N ASP A 509 20.82 3.18 5.28
CA ASP A 509 19.37 3.28 5.22
C ASP A 509 18.89 4.70 4.82
N PRO A 510 18.00 4.80 3.81
CA PRO A 510 17.54 6.10 3.31
C PRO A 510 16.73 6.89 4.34
N LEU A 511 15.94 6.21 5.19
CA LEU A 511 15.16 6.88 6.23
C LEU A 511 16.07 7.41 7.35
N ALA A 512 17.05 6.63 7.81
CA ALA A 512 18.03 7.07 8.80
C ALA A 512 18.80 8.29 8.31
N ARG A 513 19.26 8.29 7.05
CA ARG A 513 19.92 9.45 6.44
C ARG A 513 18.99 10.66 6.41
N ALA A 514 17.75 10.48 5.93
CA ALA A 514 16.78 11.57 5.87
C ALA A 514 16.47 12.16 7.25
N LEU A 515 16.35 11.34 8.30
CA LEU A 515 16.14 11.78 9.69
C LEU A 515 17.34 12.58 10.21
N ILE A 516 18.56 12.10 9.96
CA ILE A 516 19.79 12.80 10.38
C ILE A 516 19.92 14.14 9.65
N GLU A 517 19.68 14.17 8.35
CA GLU A 517 19.70 15.40 7.54
C GLU A 517 18.62 16.39 7.95
N PHE A 518 17.42 15.90 8.29
CA PHE A 518 16.31 16.76 8.70
C PHE A 518 16.52 17.47 10.04
N ILE A 519 17.31 16.86 10.94
CA ILE A 519 17.53 17.38 12.30
C ILE A 519 18.83 18.17 12.44
N ARG A 520 19.78 17.97 11.53
CA ARG A 520 21.03 18.73 11.45
C ARG A 520 20.81 20.08 10.80
#